data_AF-A0A6P1AN74-F1
#
_entry.id   AF-A0A6P1AN74-F1
#
_cell.length_a   1.000
_cell.length_b   1.000
_cell.length_c   1.000
_cell.angle_alpha   90.00
_cell.angle_beta   90.00
_cell.angle_gamma   90.00
#
_symmetry.space_group_name_H-M   'P 1'
#
loop_
_entity.id
_entity.type
_entity.pdbx_description
1 polymer ?
#
loop_
_entity_poly.entity_id
_entity_poly.type
_entity_poly.pdbx_seq_one_letter_code
_entity_poly.pdbx_strand_id
1 'polypeptide(L)'
;MEKLARHSLQQILVPVAVVTVLLVAGTTSGKAQPTIQLRNQSNFTPISSPGQSGGSVDSKNCGFVARSPNQVLNVTERIDYLRVRVEATGGEPTLLVDGPDGRFCVLADEISGDSPEISGVWLPGRYSVYVGDRSGSRYDYTLYVSQQSND
;
A
#
# COMPACT_ATOMS: atom_id res chain seq x y z
N MET A 1 -28.74 26.84 84.67
CA MET A 1 -27.36 26.32 84.62
C MET A 1 -26.85 26.62 83.21
N GLU A 2 -26.21 27.77 82.97
CA GLU A 2 -24.74 27.89 82.77
C GLU A 2 -24.21 26.79 81.84
N LYS A 3 -23.64 27.06 80.66
CA LYS A 3 -22.49 27.95 80.36
C LYS A 3 -22.37 28.24 78.86
N LEU A 4 -21.69 29.34 78.53
CA LEU A 4 -21.18 29.72 77.20
C LEU A 4 -20.24 28.67 76.59
N ALA A 5 -20.16 28.62 75.24
CA ALA A 5 -18.87 28.59 74.51
C ALA A 5 -19.04 28.85 73.00
N ARG A 6 -18.11 29.65 72.46
CA ARG A 6 -17.91 30.08 71.06
C ARG A 6 -17.31 28.98 70.17
N HIS A 7 -17.43 29.19 68.84
CA HIS A 7 -16.49 28.88 67.72
C HIS A 7 -17.26 28.24 66.55
N SER A 8 -16.99 28.47 65.26
CA SER A 8 -16.09 29.36 64.51
C SER A 8 -16.58 29.26 63.05
N LEU A 9 -16.61 30.36 62.31
CA LEU A 9 -16.90 30.35 60.87
C LEU A 9 -15.78 29.61 60.13
N GLN A 10 -16.13 28.58 59.36
CA GLN A 10 -15.31 28.11 58.25
C GLN A 10 -16.21 27.88 57.04
N GLN A 11 -16.09 28.79 56.08
CA GLN A 11 -16.77 28.76 54.79
C GLN A 11 -16.15 27.63 53.95
N ILE A 12 -16.95 26.64 53.55
CA ILE A 12 -16.52 25.59 52.64
C ILE A 12 -16.69 26.12 51.21
N LEU A 13 -15.57 26.48 50.60
CA LEU A 13 -15.43 26.72 49.16
C LEU A 13 -15.72 25.40 48.43
N VAL A 14 -16.80 25.32 47.65
CA VAL A 14 -17.06 24.17 46.76
C VAL A 14 -16.41 24.47 45.42
N PRO A 15 -15.39 23.72 44.96
CA PRO A 15 -14.81 23.95 43.64
C PRO A 15 -15.78 23.39 42.59
N VAL A 16 -16.15 24.25 41.64
CA VAL A 16 -16.90 23.87 40.44
C VAL A 16 -16.01 22.98 39.57
N ALA A 17 -16.28 21.67 39.55
CA ALA A 17 -15.63 20.75 38.63
C ALA A 17 -16.23 20.95 37.22
N VAL A 18 -15.51 21.66 36.36
CA VAL A 18 -15.81 21.74 34.93
C VAL A 18 -15.39 20.41 34.30
N VAL A 19 -16.36 19.57 33.93
CA VAL A 19 -16.11 18.34 33.17
C VAL A 19 -16.07 18.70 31.70
N THR A 20 -14.86 18.87 31.15
CA THR A 20 -14.63 18.98 29.71
C THR A 20 -14.68 17.59 29.08
N VAL A 21 -15.74 17.32 28.32
CA VAL A 21 -15.83 16.12 27.47
C VAL A 21 -15.00 16.37 26.20
N LEU A 22 -13.84 15.74 26.09
CA LEU A 22 -13.05 15.70 24.85
C LEU A 22 -13.66 14.68 23.89
N LEU A 23 -14.33 15.15 22.83
CA LEU A 23 -14.66 14.33 21.67
C LEU A 23 -13.37 14.08 20.87
N VAL A 24 -12.77 12.91 21.02
CA VAL A 24 -11.67 12.46 20.14
C VAL A 24 -12.29 11.96 18.85
N ALA A 25 -12.40 12.83 17.84
CA ALA A 25 -12.67 12.41 16.47
C ALA A 25 -11.44 11.61 15.98
N GLY A 26 -11.57 10.29 15.91
CA GLY A 26 -10.53 9.43 15.36
C GLY A 26 -10.31 9.73 13.88
N THR A 27 -9.20 10.35 13.52
CA THR A 27 -8.77 10.50 12.14
C THR A 27 -8.19 9.16 11.68
N THR A 28 -8.95 8.40 10.89
CA THR A 28 -8.37 7.27 10.13
C THR A 28 -7.50 7.84 9.02
N SER A 29 -6.21 8.02 9.28
CA SER A 29 -5.22 8.36 8.25
C SER A 29 -5.09 7.19 7.28
N GLY A 30 -5.77 7.22 6.14
CA GLY A 30 -5.47 6.32 5.03
C GLY A 30 -4.03 6.58 4.58
N LYS A 31 -3.14 5.60 4.73
CA LYS A 31 -1.76 5.71 4.21
C LYS A 31 -1.84 5.91 2.70
N ALA A 32 -1.33 7.05 2.22
CA ALA A 32 -1.17 7.28 0.79
C ALA A 32 -0.29 6.16 0.22
N GLN A 33 -0.76 5.51 -0.85
CA GLN A 33 0.00 4.44 -1.50
C GLN A 33 1.22 5.03 -2.22
N PRO A 34 2.37 4.33 -2.23
CA PRO A 34 3.51 4.74 -3.02
C PRO A 34 3.09 4.90 -4.47
N THR A 35 3.40 6.05 -5.07
CA THR A 35 3.11 6.33 -6.48
C THR A 35 4.41 6.66 -7.19
N ILE A 36 4.73 5.90 -8.24
CA ILE A 36 5.85 6.17 -9.14
C ILE A 36 5.31 6.95 -10.33
N GLN A 37 5.90 8.11 -10.58
CA GLN A 37 5.60 8.91 -11.76
C GLN A 37 6.46 8.41 -12.92
N LEU A 38 5.83 7.93 -13.98
CA LEU A 38 6.50 7.39 -15.16
C LEU A 38 6.21 8.27 -16.37
N ARG A 39 7.27 8.63 -17.07
CA ARG A 39 7.24 9.31 -18.36
C ARG A 39 8.29 8.67 -19.25
N ASN A 40 8.19 8.85 -20.56
CA ASN A 40 9.14 8.28 -21.50
C ASN A 40 10.48 9.04 -21.39
N GLN A 41 11.55 8.33 -21.05
CA GLN A 41 12.86 8.95 -20.82
C GLN A 41 13.97 8.12 -21.45
N SER A 42 14.82 8.79 -22.23
CA SER A 42 15.96 8.16 -22.92
C SER A 42 17.03 7.62 -21.96
N ASN A 43 17.12 8.16 -20.74
CA ASN A 43 18.06 7.76 -19.69
C ASN A 43 17.31 7.35 -18.42
N PHE A 44 16.30 6.50 -18.57
CA PHE A 44 15.53 6.00 -17.43
C PHE A 44 16.44 5.18 -16.51
N THR A 45 16.40 5.44 -15.20
CA THR A 45 17.08 4.63 -14.20
C THR A 45 16.09 3.59 -13.66
N PRO A 46 16.40 2.28 -13.70
CA PRO A 46 15.54 1.26 -13.15
C PRO A 46 15.19 1.53 -11.69
N ILE A 47 13.92 1.34 -11.35
CA ILE A 47 13.39 1.54 -9.99
C ILE A 47 13.23 0.18 -9.35
N SER A 48 13.72 0.04 -8.11
CA SER A 48 13.42 -1.10 -7.25
C SER A 48 12.58 -0.65 -6.05
N SER A 49 11.55 -1.42 -5.72
CA SER A 49 10.64 -1.15 -4.60
C SER A 49 10.40 -2.44 -3.82
N PRO A 50 10.90 -2.55 -2.57
CA PRO A 50 10.68 -3.73 -1.75
C PRO A 50 9.25 -3.76 -1.22
N GLY A 51 8.73 -4.96 -0.94
CA GLY A 51 7.42 -5.13 -0.33
C GLY A 51 7.15 -6.55 0.13
N GLN A 52 5.89 -6.81 0.47
CA GLN A 52 5.42 -8.14 0.89
C GLN A 52 4.29 -8.62 0.00
N SER A 53 4.43 -9.85 -0.49
CA SER A 53 3.48 -10.49 -1.40
C SER A 53 2.25 -11.04 -0.66
N GLY A 54 1.30 -11.54 -1.44
CA GLY A 54 0.13 -12.25 -0.92
C GLY A 54 -0.91 -11.32 -0.32
N GLY A 55 -1.77 -11.88 0.53
CA GLY A 55 -2.82 -11.14 1.21
C GLY A 55 -4.08 -11.98 1.39
N SER A 56 -5.17 -11.31 1.74
CA SER A 56 -6.44 -11.96 2.11
C SER A 56 -7.53 -11.82 1.04
N VAL A 57 -7.24 -11.11 -0.05
CA VAL A 57 -8.22 -10.85 -1.11
C VAL A 57 -7.97 -11.83 -2.25
N ASP A 58 -8.92 -12.73 -2.47
CA ASP A 58 -8.96 -13.58 -3.66
C ASP A 58 -9.21 -12.71 -4.91
N SER A 59 -8.18 -12.57 -5.74
CA SER A 59 -8.24 -11.82 -6.99
C SER A 59 -8.78 -12.66 -8.17
N LYS A 60 -9.32 -13.85 -7.90
CA LYS A 60 -9.80 -14.83 -8.88
C LYS A 60 -8.64 -15.53 -9.59
N ASN A 61 -8.40 -15.16 -10.83
CA ASN A 61 -7.42 -15.83 -11.70
C ASN A 61 -5.97 -15.40 -11.43
N CYS A 62 -5.70 -14.55 -10.42
CA CYS A 62 -4.37 -14.03 -10.13
C CYS A 62 -3.91 -14.24 -8.67
N GLY A 63 -4.36 -15.34 -8.04
CA GLY A 63 -4.02 -15.64 -6.65
C GLY A 63 -4.58 -14.64 -5.64
N PHE A 64 -3.96 -14.58 -4.47
CA PHE A 64 -4.39 -13.72 -3.37
C PHE A 64 -3.48 -12.50 -3.25
N VAL A 65 -4.11 -11.33 -3.10
CA VAL A 65 -3.44 -10.03 -3.05
C VAL A 65 -3.80 -9.26 -1.77
N ALA A 66 -3.05 -8.20 -1.51
CA ALA A 66 -3.36 -7.24 -0.46
C ALA A 66 -4.64 -6.45 -0.79
N ARG A 67 -5.31 -5.90 0.24
CA ARG A 67 -6.51 -5.06 0.06
C ARG A 67 -6.25 -3.77 -0.71
N SER A 68 -5.01 -3.31 -0.70
CA SER A 68 -4.53 -2.12 -1.40
C SER A 68 -3.42 -2.51 -2.35
N PRO A 69 -3.26 -1.85 -3.50
CA PRO A 69 -2.12 -2.06 -4.38
C PRO A 69 -0.82 -1.84 -3.62
N ASN A 70 0.16 -2.69 -3.92
CA ASN A 70 1.51 -2.60 -3.41
C ASN A 70 2.21 -1.37 -3.96
N GLN A 71 1.91 -1.02 -5.21
CA GLN A 71 2.50 0.11 -5.91
C GLN A 71 1.48 0.72 -6.87
N VAL A 72 1.45 2.04 -6.98
CA VAL A 72 0.74 2.74 -8.05
C VAL A 72 1.77 3.26 -9.06
N LEU A 73 1.54 3.02 -10.35
CA LEU A 73 2.30 3.63 -11.43
C LEU A 73 1.40 4.68 -12.09
N ASN A 74 1.86 5.92 -12.18
CA ASN A 74 1.18 6.98 -12.89
C ASN A 74 1.97 7.29 -14.16
N VAL A 75 1.53 6.73 -15.27
CA VAL A 75 2.13 6.89 -16.59
C VAL A 75 1.57 8.17 -17.21
N THR A 76 2.40 9.19 -17.41
CA THR A 76 1.95 10.51 -17.87
C THR A 76 1.95 10.67 -19.38
N GLU A 77 2.69 9.81 -20.10
CA GLU A 77 2.78 9.78 -21.55
C GLU A 77 3.02 8.35 -22.04
N ARG A 78 2.80 8.07 -23.34
CA ARG A 78 3.05 6.75 -23.91
C ARG A 78 4.52 6.35 -23.72
N ILE A 79 4.73 5.14 -23.21
CA ILE A 79 6.04 4.50 -23.09
C ILE A 79 6.03 3.26 -23.98
N ASP A 80 6.90 3.23 -24.99
CA ASP A 80 6.90 2.16 -25.99
C ASP A 80 7.47 0.83 -25.46
N TYR A 81 8.27 0.90 -24.40
CA TYR A 81 8.72 -0.25 -23.65
C TYR A 81 8.81 0.09 -22.16
N LEU A 82 7.96 -0.54 -21.36
CA LEU A 82 8.06 -0.57 -19.90
C LEU A 82 7.96 -2.02 -19.46
N ARG A 83 8.80 -2.41 -18.51
CA ARG A 83 8.85 -3.73 -17.90
C ARG A 83 8.64 -3.59 -16.40
N VAL A 84 7.72 -4.40 -15.87
CA VAL A 84 7.44 -4.54 -14.44
C VAL A 84 7.66 -6.00 -14.07
N ARG A 85 8.62 -6.27 -13.18
CA ARG A 85 9.02 -7.62 -12.77
C ARG A 85 9.04 -7.74 -11.26
N VAL A 86 8.71 -8.92 -10.73
CA VAL A 86 8.81 -9.24 -9.31
C VAL A 86 9.89 -10.29 -9.11
N GLU A 87 10.73 -10.11 -8.08
CA GLU A 87 11.58 -11.16 -7.53
C GLU A 87 11.21 -11.38 -6.06
N ALA A 88 10.73 -12.57 -5.73
CA ALA A 88 10.34 -12.93 -4.36
C ALA A 88 11.39 -13.84 -3.71
N THR A 89 11.47 -13.76 -2.39
CA THR A 89 12.34 -14.63 -1.58
C THR A 89 11.79 -16.05 -1.40
N GLY A 90 10.55 -16.30 -1.85
CA GLY A 90 9.89 -17.60 -1.84
C GLY A 90 8.42 -17.51 -2.26
N GLY A 91 7.71 -18.63 -2.11
CA GLY A 91 6.29 -18.74 -2.47
C GLY A 91 6.06 -18.93 -3.97
N GLU A 92 4.82 -18.68 -4.39
CA GLU A 92 4.41 -18.65 -5.80
C GLU A 92 3.92 -17.23 -6.11
N PRO A 93 4.83 -16.26 -6.33
CA PRO A 93 4.47 -14.86 -6.50
C PRO A 93 3.58 -14.67 -7.73
N THR A 94 2.67 -13.71 -7.66
CA THR A 94 1.81 -13.32 -8.79
C THR A 94 1.91 -11.81 -9.02
N LEU A 95 1.91 -11.39 -10.28
CA LEU A 95 1.89 -9.98 -10.66
C LEU A 95 0.54 -9.65 -11.31
N LEU A 96 -0.24 -8.83 -10.63
CA LEU A 96 -1.50 -8.30 -11.13
C LEU A 96 -1.37 -6.80 -11.37
N VAL A 97 -1.67 -6.35 -12.58
CA VAL A 97 -1.74 -4.94 -12.95
C VAL A 97 -3.15 -4.63 -13.41
N ASP A 98 -3.78 -3.64 -12.77
CA ASP A 98 -5.11 -3.14 -13.12
C ASP A 98 -5.00 -1.67 -13.54
N GLY A 99 -5.33 -1.37 -14.78
CA GLY A 99 -5.10 -0.08 -15.41
C GLY A 99 -6.13 0.28 -16.50
N PRO A 100 -5.94 1.42 -17.19
CA PRO A 100 -6.87 1.92 -18.20
C PRO A 100 -7.04 1.00 -19.41
N ASP A 101 -6.02 0.21 -19.73
CA ASP A 101 -5.95 -0.76 -20.82
C ASP A 101 -6.46 -2.17 -20.41
N GLY A 102 -6.80 -2.34 -19.13
CA GLY A 102 -7.43 -3.55 -18.61
C GLY A 102 -6.68 -4.14 -17.43
N ARG A 103 -6.96 -5.43 -17.20
CA ARG A 103 -6.48 -6.18 -16.06
C ARG A 103 -5.60 -7.33 -16.54
N PHE A 104 -4.30 -7.25 -16.26
CA PHE A 104 -3.29 -8.20 -16.70
C PHE A 104 -2.72 -8.96 -15.50
N CYS A 105 -2.60 -10.27 -15.65
CA CYS A 105 -2.10 -11.15 -14.60
C CYS A 105 -1.02 -12.07 -15.16
N VAL A 106 0.07 -12.21 -14.42
CA VAL A 106 1.09 -13.22 -14.64
C VAL A 106 1.32 -13.98 -13.34
N LEU A 107 1.18 -15.30 -13.40
CA LEU A 107 1.48 -16.21 -12.30
C LEU A 107 2.94 -16.65 -12.43
N ALA A 108 3.61 -16.94 -11.31
CA ALA A 108 4.80 -17.78 -11.37
C ALA A 108 4.40 -19.18 -11.87
N ASP A 109 4.98 -19.60 -12.99
CA ASP A 109 4.87 -20.94 -13.56
C ASP A 109 6.19 -21.37 -14.22
N GLU A 110 6.22 -22.58 -14.79
CA GLU A 110 7.41 -23.13 -15.46
C GLU A 110 7.89 -22.28 -16.64
N ILE A 111 7.04 -21.41 -17.20
CA ILE A 111 7.33 -20.56 -18.36
C ILE A 111 7.82 -19.18 -17.91
N SER A 112 7.19 -18.57 -16.90
CA SER A 112 7.61 -17.28 -16.34
C SER A 112 8.78 -17.39 -15.35
N GLY A 113 9.08 -18.61 -14.88
CA GLY A 113 9.93 -18.84 -13.72
C GLY A 113 9.34 -18.25 -12.43
N ASP A 114 10.16 -18.23 -11.37
CA ASP A 114 9.81 -17.67 -10.05
C ASP A 114 9.74 -16.12 -10.04
N SER A 115 9.66 -15.48 -11.21
CA SER A 115 9.75 -14.03 -11.38
C SER A 115 8.72 -13.50 -12.39
N PRO A 116 7.43 -13.37 -12.01
CA PRO A 116 6.40 -12.91 -12.93
C PRO A 116 6.70 -11.49 -13.43
N GLU A 117 6.46 -11.27 -14.73
CA GLU A 117 6.82 -10.04 -15.43
C GLU A 117 5.74 -9.64 -16.45
N ILE A 118 5.47 -8.34 -16.55
CA ILE A 118 4.67 -7.74 -17.63
C ILE A 118 5.53 -6.70 -18.33
N SER A 119 5.67 -6.82 -19.64
CA SER A 119 6.42 -5.88 -20.48
C SER A 119 5.66 -5.50 -21.74
N GLY A 120 6.03 -4.35 -22.34
CA GLY A 120 5.48 -3.89 -23.61
C GLY A 120 5.17 -2.39 -23.60
N VAL A 121 4.18 -2.01 -24.40
CA VAL A 121 3.73 -0.61 -24.52
C VAL A 121 2.77 -0.29 -23.38
N TRP A 122 2.99 0.83 -22.69
CA TRP A 122 2.09 1.33 -21.65
C TRP A 122 1.56 2.71 -22.05
N LEU A 123 0.24 2.89 -21.94
CA LEU A 123 -0.44 4.13 -22.31
C LEU A 123 -0.57 5.06 -21.08
N PRO A 124 -0.87 6.35 -21.29
CA PRO A 124 -1.09 7.26 -20.18
C PRO A 124 -2.22 6.80 -19.28
N GLY A 125 -1.98 6.82 -17.97
CA GLY A 125 -2.98 6.61 -16.94
C GLY A 125 -2.42 6.02 -15.66
N ARG A 126 -3.34 5.66 -14.76
CA ARG A 126 -3.02 5.19 -13.42
C ARG A 126 -3.20 3.69 -13.33
N TYR A 127 -2.13 3.00 -12.99
CA TYR A 127 -2.04 1.55 -12.89
C TYR A 127 -1.87 1.15 -11.42
N SER A 128 -2.71 0.25 -10.95
CA SER A 128 -2.63 -0.37 -9.64
C SER A 128 -1.90 -1.70 -9.77
N VAL A 129 -0.73 -1.79 -9.14
CA VAL A 129 0.12 -2.98 -9.16
C VAL A 129 -0.03 -3.72 -7.83
N TYR A 130 -0.40 -4.99 -7.92
CA TYR A 130 -0.51 -5.90 -6.79
C TYR A 130 0.51 -7.03 -6.98
N VAL A 131 1.27 -7.29 -5.92
CA VAL A 131 2.15 -8.45 -5.83
C VAL A 131 1.50 -9.44 -4.89
N GLY A 132 0.96 -10.50 -5.46
CA GLY A 132 0.23 -11.54 -4.75
C GLY A 132 1.06 -12.80 -4.55
N ASP A 133 0.39 -13.81 -4.01
CA ASP A 133 0.88 -15.17 -3.88
C ASP A 133 -0.28 -16.12 -4.20
N ARG A 134 0.02 -17.24 -4.86
CA ARG A 134 -1.02 -18.21 -5.27
C ARG A 134 -1.83 -18.77 -4.10
N SER A 135 -1.19 -18.96 -2.95
CA SER A 135 -1.80 -19.46 -1.72
C SER A 135 -2.21 -18.34 -0.75
N GLY A 136 -1.79 -17.10 -1.01
CA GLY A 136 -1.96 -15.95 -0.12
C GLY A 136 -0.95 -15.87 1.02
N SER A 137 0.06 -16.74 1.00
CA SER A 137 1.21 -16.68 1.90
C SER A 137 2.01 -15.39 1.67
N ARG A 138 2.72 -14.95 2.70
CA ARG A 138 3.45 -13.68 2.68
C ARG A 138 4.93 -13.94 2.56
N TYR A 139 5.54 -13.39 1.51
CA TYR A 139 6.99 -13.42 1.28
C TYR A 139 7.49 -12.01 0.96
N ASP A 140 8.74 -11.74 1.33
CA ASP A 140 9.38 -10.49 0.91
C ASP A 140 9.71 -10.56 -0.59
N TYR A 141 9.55 -9.43 -1.27
CA TYR A 141 9.88 -9.30 -2.69
C TYR A 141 10.53 -7.94 -3.00
N THR A 142 11.16 -7.86 -4.18
CA THR A 142 11.53 -6.60 -4.84
C THR A 142 10.81 -6.47 -6.18
N LEU A 143 10.11 -5.35 -6.38
CA LEU A 143 9.48 -4.97 -7.65
C LEU A 143 10.46 -4.11 -8.44
N TYR A 144 10.70 -4.49 -9.68
CA TYR A 144 11.56 -3.77 -10.61
C TYR A 144 10.72 -3.13 -11.72
N VAL A 145 11.01 -1.86 -12.02
CA VAL A 145 10.42 -1.12 -13.14
C VAL A 145 11.54 -0.58 -14.01
N SER A 146 11.56 -0.91 -15.31
CA SER A 146 12.56 -0.41 -16.26
C SER A 146 11.94 -0.06 -17.61
N GLN A 147 12.53 0.89 -18.34
CA GLN A 147 12.23 1.21 -19.74
C GLN A 147 13.28 0.65 -20.71
N GLN A 148 14.21 -0.17 -20.22
CA GLN A 148 15.27 -0.77 -21.02
C GLN A 148 15.02 -2.28 -21.16
N SER A 149 15.12 -2.79 -22.39
CA SER A 149 14.88 -4.22 -22.68
C SER A 149 15.99 -5.15 -22.19
N ASN A 150 17.18 -4.59 -21.90
CA ASN A 150 18.39 -5.36 -21.62
C ASN A 150 18.74 -5.42 -20.12
N ASP A 151 17.92 -4.84 -19.27
CA ASP A 151 18.04 -4.95 -17.81
C ASP A 151 17.39 -6.23 -17.28
#